data_AF-A0A650CWE9-F1
#
_entry.id   AF-A0A650CWE9-F1
#
_cell.length_a   1.000
_cell.length_b   1.000
_cell.length_c   1.000
_cell.angle_alpha   90.00
_cell.angle_beta   90.00
_cell.angle_gamma   90.00
#
_symmetry.space_group_name_H-M   'P 1'
#
loop_
_entity.id
_entity.type
_entity.pdbx_description
1 polymer ?
#
loop_
_entity_poly.entity_id
_entity_poly.type
_entity_poly.pdbx_seq_one_letter_code
_entity_poly.pdbx_strand_id
1 'polypeptide(L)' 'MGRTQPSYTYSLQREIEKLERILSRASPHLLPILERAKGKIRYFQNASYDEDLSPSELLFLALLSELAEECKNG' A
#
# COMPACT_ATOMS: atom_id res chain seq x y z
N MET A 1 30.97 7.64 5.64
CA MET A 1 29.73 8.40 5.83
C MET A 1 28.57 7.47 5.52
N GLY A 2 27.85 7.02 6.56
CA GLY A 2 26.78 6.03 6.42
C GLY A 2 25.62 6.58 5.61
N ARG A 3 25.12 5.80 4.64
CA ARG A 3 23.91 6.14 3.89
C ARG A 3 22.76 6.28 4.89
N THR A 4 22.17 7.47 5.00
CA THR A 4 20.96 7.71 5.78
C THR A 4 19.90 6.72 5.30
N GLN A 5 19.40 5.86 6.20
CA GLN A 5 18.30 4.96 5.84
C GLN A 5 17.10 5.82 5.41
N PRO A 6 16.47 5.50 4.27
CA PRO A 6 15.25 6.18 3.88
C PRO A 6 14.18 6.00 4.96
N SER A 7 13.40 7.06 5.22
CA SER A 7 12.29 6.95 6.17
C SER A 7 11.27 5.91 5.70
N TYR A 8 10.57 5.29 6.65
CA TYR A 8 9.52 4.31 6.35
C TYR A 8 8.48 4.87 5.36
N THR A 9 8.07 6.12 5.56
CA THR A 9 7.18 6.86 4.67
C THR A 9 7.71 6.96 3.24
N TYR A 10 9.00 7.22 3.08
CA TYR A 10 9.61 7.32 1.75
C TYR A 10 9.68 5.95 1.05
N SER A 11 10.01 4.91 1.80
CA SER A 11 10.02 3.53 1.29
C SER A 11 8.63 3.08 0.86
N LEU A 12 7.60 3.40 1.65
CA LEU A 12 6.20 3.15 1.30
C LEU A 12 5.77 3.89 0.03
N GLN A 13 6.12 5.17 -0.09
CA GLN A 13 5.82 5.97 -1.27
C GLN A 13 6.41 5.33 -2.55
N ARG A 14 7.65 4.82 -2.47
CA ARG A 14 8.27 4.12 -3.60
C ARG A 14 7.54 2.84 -3.98
N GLU A 15 7.09 2.06 -3.00
CA GLU A 15 6.32 0.83 -3.26
C GLU A 15 4.97 1.15 -3.90
N ILE A 16 4.30 2.23 -3.46
CA ILE A 16 3.06 2.73 -4.09
C ILE A 16 3.31 3.09 -5.56
N GLU A 17 4.32 3.92 -5.86
CA GLU A 17 4.65 4.34 -7.23
C GLU A 17 5.06 3.18 -8.13
N LYS A 18 5.77 2.20 -7.56
CA LYS A 18 6.14 0.97 -8.26
C LYS A 18 4.89 0.18 -8.61
N LEU A 19 3.98 -0.02 -7.67
CA LEU A 19 2.75 -0.76 -7.91
C LEU A 19 1.83 -0.04 -8.90
N GLU A 20 1.68 1.28 -8.78
CA GLU A 20 0.89 2.10 -9.71
C GLU A 20 1.39 1.97 -11.16
N ARG A 21 2.71 1.98 -11.37
CA ARG A 21 3.33 1.74 -12.69
C ARG A 21 3.10 0.33 -13.23
N ILE A 22 3.01 -0.67 -12.35
CA ILE A 22 2.71 -2.05 -12.77
C ILE A 22 1.22 -2.16 -13.13
N LEU A 23 0.32 -1.67 -12.26
CA LEU A 23 -1.12 -1.74 -12.46
C LEU A 23 -1.57 -0.97 -13.70
N SER A 24 -1.03 0.22 -13.94
CA SER A 24 -1.33 0.99 -15.17
C SER A 24 -1.02 0.23 -16.46
N ARG A 25 -0.14 -0.79 -16.44
CA ARG A 25 0.20 -1.61 -17.60
C ARG A 25 -0.55 -2.94 -17.62
N ALA A 26 -0.68 -3.59 -16.47
CA ALA A 26 -1.16 -4.97 -16.37
C ALA A 26 -2.64 -5.06 -15.95
N SER A 27 -3.14 -4.12 -15.15
CA SER A 27 -4.50 -4.16 -14.59
C SER A 27 -5.00 -2.76 -14.22
N PRO A 28 -5.29 -1.88 -15.21
CA PRO A 28 -5.66 -0.48 -14.95
C PRO A 28 -6.95 -0.33 -14.13
N HIS A 29 -7.84 -1.33 -14.18
CA HIS A 29 -9.07 -1.38 -13.40
C HIS A 29 -8.83 -1.47 -11.88
N LEU A 30 -7.61 -1.82 -11.44
CA LEU A 30 -7.23 -1.84 -10.02
C LEU A 30 -6.69 -0.48 -9.53
N LEU A 31 -6.46 0.51 -10.41
CA LEU A 31 -5.98 1.83 -10.00
C LEU A 31 -6.95 2.57 -9.05
N PRO A 32 -8.28 2.54 -9.26
CA PRO A 32 -9.21 3.13 -8.29
C PRO A 32 -9.14 2.44 -6.91
N ILE A 33 -8.93 1.13 -6.88
CA ILE A 33 -8.77 0.35 -5.65
C ILE A 33 -7.48 0.74 -4.93
N LEU A 34 -6.38 0.88 -5.68
CA LEU A 34 -5.11 1.37 -5.13
C LEU A 34 -5.26 2.77 -4.52
N GLU A 35 -5.99 3.67 -5.19
CA GLU A 35 -6.20 5.03 -4.67
C GLU A 35 -6.96 5.03 -3.34
N ARG A 36 -8.02 4.22 -3.22
CA ARG A 36 -8.72 4.07 -1.93
C ARG A 36 -7.84 3.41 -0.87
N ALA A 37 -7.03 2.42 -1.26
CA ALA A 37 -6.12 1.71 -0.36
C ALA A 37 -5.10 2.65 0.28
N LYS A 38 -4.61 3.67 -0.45
CA LYS A 38 -3.72 4.71 0.11
C LYS A 38 -4.33 5.36 1.36
N GLY A 39 -5.64 5.57 1.39
CA GLY A 39 -6.36 6.11 2.55
C GLY A 39 -6.38 5.17 3.77
N LYS A 40 -6.17 3.86 3.57
CA LYS A 40 -6.20 2.85 4.63
C LYS A 40 -4.84 2.53 5.24
N ILE A 41 -3.75 2.85 4.55
CA ILE A 41 -2.38 2.56 4.98
C ILE A 41 -2.14 2.99 6.43
N ARG A 42 -2.54 4.21 6.82
CA ARG A 42 -2.29 4.72 8.17
C ARG A 42 -3.02 3.92 9.25
N TYR A 43 -4.21 3.39 8.94
CA TYR A 43 -4.96 2.55 9.88
C TYR A 43 -4.22 1.25 10.12
N PHE A 44 -3.75 0.59 9.06
CA PHE A 44 -2.97 -0.63 9.19
C PHE A 44 -1.62 -0.39 9.86
N GLN A 45 -0.96 0.73 9.56
CA GLN A 45 0.32 1.08 10.18
C GLN A 45 0.19 1.25 11.70
N ASN A 46 -0.91 1.87 12.14
CA ASN A 46 -1.20 2.01 13.57
C ASN A 46 -1.62 0.68 14.21
N ALA A 47 -2.41 -0.12 13.50
CA ALA A 47 -2.87 -1.43 14.00
C ALA A 47 -1.74 -2.46 14.08
N SER A 48 -0.72 -2.33 13.25
CA SER A 48 0.45 -3.18 13.19
C SER A 48 1.67 -2.53 13.85
N TYR A 49 1.49 -1.58 14.78
CA TYR A 49 2.61 -0.81 15.33
C TYR A 49 3.67 -1.68 16.02
N ASP A 50 3.22 -2.73 16.73
CA ASP A 50 4.10 -3.70 17.39
C ASP A 50 4.59 -4.81 16.44
N GLU A 51 4.11 -4.81 15.19
CA GLU A 51 4.47 -5.78 14.16
C GLU A 51 5.47 -5.14 13.18
N ASP A 52 6.58 -5.84 12.89
CA ASP A 52 7.59 -5.33 11.95
C ASP A 52 7.16 -5.56 10.50
N LEU A 53 6.14 -4.82 10.05
CA LEU A 53 5.66 -4.89 8.67
C LEU A 53 6.53 -4.04 7.74
N SER A 54 7.02 -4.68 6.68
CA SER A 54 7.64 -3.97 5.57
C SER A 54 6.62 -3.04 4.86
N PRO A 55 7.08 -1.99 4.18
CA PRO A 55 6.19 -1.11 3.43
C PRO A 55 5.34 -1.83 2.36
N SER A 56 5.87 -2.88 1.74
CA SER A 56 5.13 -3.69 0.76
C SER A 56 4.01 -4.49 1.42
N GLU A 57 4.24 -5.09 2.59
CA GLU A 57 3.21 -5.81 3.34
C GLU A 57 2.09 -4.87 3.77
N LEU A 58 2.43 -3.68 4.27
CA LEU A 58 1.46 -2.67 4.65
C LEU A 58 0.59 -2.23 3.46
N LEU A 59 1.21 -2.01 2.30
CA LEU A 59 0.49 -1.67 1.06
C LEU A 59 -0.45 -2.80 0.63
N PHE A 60 0.00 -4.06 0.71
CA PHE A 60 -0.83 -5.21 0.35
C PHE A 60 -2.00 -5.44 1.31
N LEU A 61 -1.81 -5.23 2.61
CA LEU A 61 -2.92 -5.28 3.57
C LEU A 61 -3.99 -4.23 3.25
N ALA A 62 -3.57 -3.00 2.93
CA ALA A 62 -4.49 -1.94 2.54
C ALA A 62 -5.26 -2.29 1.26
N LEU A 63 -4.58 -2.85 0.25
CA LEU A 63 -5.21 -3.31 -0.99
C LEU A 63 -6.18 -4.47 -0.79
N LEU A 64 -5.81 -5.47 0.00
CA LEU A 64 -6.67 -6.61 0.32
C LEU A 64 -7.94 -6.15 1.04
N SER A 65 -7.82 -5.16 1.94
CA SER A 65 -8.97 -4.55 2.61
C SER A 65 -9.93 -3.90 1.62
N GLU A 66 -9.43 -3.11 0.67
CA GLU A 66 -10.26 -2.48 -0.37
C GLU A 66 -10.90 -3.49 -1.32
N LEU A 67 -10.15 -4.51 -1.74
CA LEU A 67 -10.68 -5.58 -2.58
C LEU A 67 -11.80 -6.33 -1.86
N ALA A 68 -11.62 -6.64 -0.58
CA ALA A 68 -12.64 -7.31 0.21
C ALA A 68 -13.92 -6.46 0.40
N GLU A 69 -13.78 -5.13 0.49
CA GLU A 69 -14.93 -4.22 0.52
C GLU A 69 -15.64 -4.13 -0.82
N GLU A 70 -14.89 -4.05 -1.92
CA GLU A 70 -15.46 -4.07 -3.27
C GLU A 70 -16.28 -5.36 -3.49
N CYS A 71 -15.74 -6.51 -3.10
CA CYS A 71 -16.43 -7.80 -3.20
C CYS A 71 -17.66 -7.94 -2.29
N LYS A 72 -17.77 -7.16 -1.21
CA LYS A 72 -18.97 -7.15 -0.34
C LYS A 72 -20.08 -6.25 -0.89
N ASN A 73 -19.72 -5.27 -1.71
CA ASN A 73 -20.63 -4.25 -2.22
C ASN A 73 -21.13 -4.52 -3.65
N GLY A 74 -20.55 -5.50 -4.36
CA GLY A 74 -20.98 -5.98 -5.68
C GLY A 74 -21.88 -7.20 -5.59
#